data_AF-A0A924YTD2-F1
#
_entry.id   AF-A0A924YTD2-F1
#
_cell.length_a   1.000
_cell.length_b   1.000
_cell.length_c   1.000
_cell.angle_alpha   90.00
_cell.angle_beta   90.00
_cell.angle_gamma   90.00
#
_symmetry.space_group_name_H-M   'P 1'
#
loop_
_entity.id
_entity.type
_entity.pdbx_description
1 polymer ?
#
loop_
_entity_poly.entity_id
_entity_poly.type
_entity_poly.pdbx_seq_one_letter_code
_entity_poly.pdbx_strand_id
1 'polypeptide(L)' 'MSKQMKRMLIGSMAASGLVAVTAVVDLILGIPYSGSPKFDIPFLIAAGIVIYMGYETLKEST' A
#
# COMPACT_ATOMS: atom_id res chain seq x y z
N MET A 1 1.30 22.18 2.37
CA MET A 1 0.47 21.07 2.90
C MET A 1 0.17 21.31 4.39
N SER A 2 -1.07 21.10 4.86
CA SER A 2 -1.37 21.21 6.31
C SER A 2 -0.81 20.01 7.09
N LYS A 3 -0.49 20.19 8.38
CA LYS A 3 0.03 19.09 9.24
C LYS A 3 -0.94 17.90 9.28
N GLN A 4 -2.25 18.17 9.27
CA GLN A 4 -3.29 17.15 9.23
C GLN A 4 -3.26 16.35 7.93
N MET A 5 -3.15 17.02 6.79
CA MET A 5 -3.05 16.36 5.49
C MET A 5 -1.80 15.49 5.41
N LYS A 6 -0.65 15.96 5.93
CA LYS A 6 0.60 15.19 5.93
C LYS A 6 0.49 13.90 6.75
N ARG A 7 -0.16 13.97 7.92
CA ARG A 7 -0.43 12.79 8.75
C ARG A 7 -1.38 11.82 8.07
N MET A 8 -2.44 12.31 7.44
CA MET A 8 -3.38 11.47 6.70
C MET A 8 -2.67 10.72 5.57
N LEU A 9 -1.85 11.43 4.78
CA LEU A 9 -1.15 10.87 3.63
C LEU A 9 -0.12 9.81 4.04
N ILE A 10 0.68 10.08 5.08
CA ILE A 10 1.62 9.08 5.64
C ILE A 10 0.85 7.88 6.20
N GLY A 11 -0.29 8.10 6.86
CA GLY A 11 -1.16 7.03 7.36
C GLY A 11 -1.71 6.14 6.25
N SER A 12 -2.16 6.73 5.14
CA SER A 12 -2.62 6.00 3.96
C SER A 12 -1.50 5.20 3.31
N MET A 13 -0.31 5.78 3.17
CA MET A 13 0.87 5.06 2.67
C MET A 13 1.23 3.86 3.57
N ALA A 14 1.24 4.05 4.89
CA ALA A 14 1.52 2.99 5.84
C ALA A 14 0.49 1.85 5.76
N ALA A 15 -0.81 2.18 5.69
CA ALA A 15 -1.88 1.20 5.52
C ALA A 15 -1.73 0.40 4.21
N SER A 16 -1.42 1.09 3.10
CA SER A 16 -1.16 0.40 1.82
C SER A 16 0.10 -0.49 1.87
N GLY A 17 1.12 -0.09 2.61
CA GLY A 17 2.31 -0.92 2.85
C GLY A 17 1.96 -2.22 3.59
N LEU A 18 1.06 -2.18 4.58
CA LEU A 18 0.57 -3.38 5.25
C LEU A 18 -0.18 -4.31 4.27
N VAL A 19 -0.99 -3.75 3.37
CA VAL A 19 -1.67 -4.53 2.31
C VAL A 19 -0.66 -5.18 1.37
N ALA A 20 0.40 -4.47 0.98
CA ALA A 20 1.47 -5.06 0.18
C ALA A 20 2.13 -6.24 0.91
N VAL A 21 2.42 -6.10 2.21
CA VAL A 21 3.00 -7.18 3.01
C VAL A 21 2.07 -8.38 3.07
N THR A 22 0.78 -8.19 3.37
CA THR A 22 -0.17 -9.31 3.44
C THR A 22 -0.39 -9.99 2.09
N ALA A 23 -0.33 -9.24 0.99
CA ALA A 23 -0.42 -9.81 -0.36
C ALA A 23 0.85 -10.60 -0.75
N VAL A 24 2.06 -10.14 -0.38
CA VAL A 24 3.29 -10.94 -0.55
C VAL A 24 3.23 -12.22 0.30
N VAL A 25 2.75 -12.11 1.54
CA VAL A 25 2.62 -13.25 2.44
C VAL A 25 1.63 -14.27 1.88
N ASP A 26 0.47 -13.84 1.34
CA ASP A 26 -0.48 -14.77 0.71
C ASP A 26 0.10 -15.43 -0.54
N LEU A 27 0.86 -14.69 -1.35
CA LEU A 27 1.50 -15.23 -2.55
C LEU A 27 2.52 -16.35 -2.23
N ILE A 28 3.17 -16.28 -1.06
CA ILE A 28 4.19 -17.26 -0.64
C ILE A 28 3.58 -18.40 0.21
N LEU A 29 2.70 -18.08 1.15
CA LEU A 29 2.18 -19.02 2.16
C LEU A 29 0.74 -19.48 1.91
N GLY A 30 0.00 -18.83 1.01
CA GLY A 30 -1.41 -19.13 0.73
C GLY A 30 -2.41 -18.71 1.82
N ILE A 31 -1.95 -17.91 2.79
CA ILE A 31 -2.75 -17.30 3.86
C ILE A 31 -2.44 -15.80 3.91
N PRO A 32 -3.41 -14.88 4.09
CA PRO A 32 -4.80 -15.07 4.55
C PRO A 32 -5.91 -15.11 3.49
N TYR A 33 -5.62 -14.90 2.20
CA TYR A 33 -6.59 -14.81 1.11
C TYR A 33 -6.81 -16.14 0.37
N SER A 34 -6.46 -17.25 1.02
CA SER A 34 -6.63 -18.63 0.54
C SER A 34 -5.76 -19.01 -0.66
N GLY A 35 -4.63 -18.31 -0.87
CA GLY A 35 -3.66 -18.61 -1.93
C GLY A 35 -4.23 -18.44 -3.34
N SER A 36 -5.23 -17.56 -3.49
CA SER A 36 -5.85 -17.26 -4.76
C SER A 36 -5.18 -16.05 -5.40
N PRO A 37 -4.39 -16.20 -6.47
CA PRO A 37 -3.64 -15.10 -7.10
C PRO A 37 -4.52 -13.99 -7.68
N LYS A 38 -5.84 -14.20 -7.71
CA LYS A 38 -6.86 -13.20 -8.07
C LYS A 38 -6.87 -12.00 -7.12
N PHE A 39 -6.42 -12.15 -5.88
CA PHE A 39 -6.39 -11.07 -4.89
C PHE A 39 -4.99 -10.48 -4.71
N ASP A 40 -3.95 -11.31 -4.77
CA ASP A 40 -2.58 -10.89 -4.43
C ASP A 40 -2.01 -9.88 -5.42
N ILE A 41 -2.16 -10.17 -6.72
CA ILE A 41 -1.59 -9.32 -7.78
C ILE A 41 -2.28 -7.95 -7.82
N PRO A 42 -3.63 -7.85 -7.82
CA PRO A 42 -4.29 -6.55 -7.78
C PRO A 42 -3.99 -5.77 -6.50
N PHE A 43 -3.88 -6.43 -5.34
CA PHE A 43 -3.52 -5.76 -4.09
C PHE A 43 -2.10 -5.24 -4.08
N LEU A 44 -1.14 -5.98 -4.65
CA LEU A 44 0.24 -5.50 -4.81
C LEU A 44 0.31 -4.29 -5.75
N ILE A 45 -0.40 -4.34 -6.88
CA ILE A 45 -0.45 -3.21 -7.83
C ILE A 45 -1.08 -1.99 -7.16
N ALA A 46 -2.23 -2.16 -6.51
CA ALA A 46 -2.93 -1.07 -5.83
C ALA A 46 -2.08 -0.44 -4.72
N ALA A 47 -1.43 -1.27 -3.89
CA ALA A 47 -0.53 -0.78 -2.85
C ALA A 47 0.67 -0.02 -3.44
N GLY A 48 1.26 -0.54 -4.53
CA GLY A 48 2.34 0.13 -5.25
C GLY A 48 1.94 1.51 -5.78
N ILE A 49 0.75 1.62 -6.37
CA ILE A 49 0.21 2.91 -6.86
C ILE A 49 0.04 3.90 -5.71
N VAL A 50 -0.56 3.48 -4.59
CA VAL A 50 -0.78 4.37 -3.42
C VAL A 50 0.54 4.85 -2.84
N ILE A 51 1.53 3.97 -2.70
CA ILE A 51 2.86 4.34 -2.20
C ILE A 51 3.54 5.30 -3.17
N TYR A 52 3.51 5.04 -4.47
CA TYR A 52 4.11 5.90 -5.49
C TYR A 52 3.47 7.30 -5.49
N MET A 53 2.14 7.38 -5.55
CA MET A 53 1.42 8.65 -5.52
C MET A 53 1.66 9.41 -4.22
N GLY A 54 1.68 8.69 -3.09
CA GLY A 54 1.95 9.27 -1.79
C GLY A 54 3.38 9.84 -1.69
N TYR A 55 4.36 9.11 -2.22
CA TYR A 55 5.75 9.56 -2.29
C TYR A 55 5.89 10.83 -3.15
N GLU A 56 5.35 10.84 -4.36
CA GLU A 56 5.40 12.01 -5.25
C GLU A 56 4.73 13.22 -4.59
N THR A 57 3.59 13.02 -3.93
CA THR A 57 2.91 14.11 -3.20
C THR A 57 3.74 14.65 -2.03
N LEU A 58 4.44 13.78 -1.29
CA LEU A 58 5.33 14.18 -0.19
C LEU A 58 6.57 14.92 -0.70
N LYS A 59 7.13 14.48 -1.81
CA LYS A 59 8.28 15.09 -2.48
C LYS A 59 7.94 16.48 -3.01
N GLU A 60 6.80 16.64 -3.68
CA GLU A 60 6.30 17.95 -4.13
C GLU A 60 6.01 18.90 -2.95
N SER A 61 5.64 18.35 -1.80
CA SER A 61 5.27 19.13 -0.60
C SER A 61 6.44 19.53 0.31
N THR A 62 7.68 19.13 -0.01
CA THR A 62 8.90 19.39 0.78
C THR A 62 9.78 20.39 0.07
#